data_AF-A0A0W0Z6M1-F1
#
_entry.id   AF-A0A0W0Z6M1-F1
#
_cell.length_a   1.000
_cell.length_b   1.000
_cell.length_c   1.000
_cell.angle_alpha   90.00
_cell.angle_beta   90.00
_cell.angle_gamma   90.00
#
_symmetry.space_group_name_H-M   'P 1'
#
loop_
_entity.id
_entity.type
_entity.pdbx_description
1 polymer ?
#
loop_
_entity_poly.entity_id
_entity_poly.type
_entity_poly.pdbx_seq_one_letter_code
_entity_poly.pdbx_strand_id
1 'polypeptide(L)'
;MSDKLNEVIQDIAIKHGVVLAKNDPVLILQTMNDRLLEENRKAQEELLVKFREEMEGISSQWKDDAKEKAENVINATLAASKEVMAKLLRESTSESVQAMKKIVSDSLIEAKDLTERTWRYCWIAFGSMITLLGCCFFILIFITQ
;
A
#
# COMPACT_ATOMS: atom_id res chain seq x y z
N MET A 1 24.93 -36.04 -46.72
CA MET A 1 26.12 -36.29 -45.87
C MET A 1 27.15 -37.18 -46.56
N SER A 2 26.78 -38.11 -47.45
CA SER A 2 27.76 -38.97 -48.16
C SER A 2 28.72 -38.20 -49.08
N ASP A 3 28.27 -37.10 -49.68
CA ASP A 3 29.10 -36.39 -50.67
C ASP A 3 30.26 -35.65 -50.01
N LYS A 4 30.02 -35.02 -48.85
CA LYS A 4 31.09 -34.42 -48.03
C LYS A 4 32.08 -35.46 -47.51
N LEU A 5 31.60 -36.64 -47.13
CA LEU A 5 32.48 -37.71 -46.65
C LEU A 5 33.38 -38.24 -47.79
N ASN A 6 32.82 -38.43 -48.99
CA ASN A 6 33.57 -38.86 -50.16
C ASN A 6 34.60 -37.81 -50.60
N GLU A 7 34.25 -36.52 -50.53
CA GLU A 7 35.17 -35.42 -50.79
C GLU A 7 36.34 -35.41 -49.79
N VAL A 8 36.07 -35.62 -48.49
CA VAL A 8 37.10 -35.74 -47.45
C VAL A 8 38.00 -36.96 -47.66
N ILE A 9 37.43 -38.12 -48.02
CA ILE A 9 38.21 -39.33 -48.34
C ILE A 9 39.14 -39.08 -49.53
N GLN A 10 38.64 -38.42 -50.58
CA GLN A 10 39.41 -38.08 -51.77
C GLN A 10 40.53 -37.08 -51.46
N ASP A 11 40.25 -36.06 -50.63
CA ASP A 11 41.24 -35.08 -50.20
C ASP A 11 42.36 -35.71 -49.34
N ILE A 12 42.00 -36.64 -48.44
CA ILE A 12 42.98 -37.38 -47.63
C ILE A 12 43.85 -38.26 -48.54
N ALA A 13 43.26 -38.94 -49.52
CA ALA A 13 43.99 -39.75 -50.49
C ALA A 13 44.96 -38.92 -51.35
N ILE A 14 44.55 -37.73 -51.80
CA ILE A 14 45.40 -36.83 -52.61
C ILE A 14 46.53 -36.22 -51.77
N LYS A 15 46.26 -35.74 -50.55
CA LYS A 15 47.27 -35.06 -49.73
C LYS A 15 48.23 -36.00 -49.01
N HIS A 16 47.78 -37.18 -48.62
CA HIS A 16 48.53 -38.09 -47.75
C HIS A 16 48.92 -39.39 -48.44
N GLY A 17 48.43 -39.64 -49.67
CA GLY A 17 48.78 -40.82 -50.47
C GLY A 17 48.20 -42.14 -49.94
N VAL A 18 47.26 -42.09 -49.00
CA VAL A 18 46.66 -43.27 -48.36
C VAL A 18 45.26 -43.52 -48.90
N VAL A 19 45.02 -44.71 -49.44
CA VAL A 19 43.69 -45.13 -49.91
C VAL A 19 42.93 -45.74 -48.75
N LEU A 20 41.91 -45.02 -48.26
CA LEU A 20 41.03 -45.50 -47.19
C LEU A 20 39.99 -46.48 -47.76
N ALA A 21 39.99 -47.71 -47.25
CA ALA A 21 38.96 -48.69 -47.58
C ALA A 21 37.67 -48.44 -46.77
N LYS A 22 36.53 -48.94 -47.25
CA LYS A 22 35.23 -48.75 -46.57
C LYS A 22 35.18 -49.32 -45.13
N ASN A 23 36.04 -50.28 -44.83
CA ASN A 23 36.18 -50.89 -43.49
C ASN A 23 37.40 -50.35 -42.73
N ASP A 24 37.98 -49.23 -43.17
CA ASP A 24 39.10 -48.61 -42.47
C ASP A 24 38.65 -48.17 -41.06
N PRO A 25 39.42 -48.52 -40.00
CA PRO A 25 39.13 -48.11 -38.63
C PRO A 25 38.89 -46.59 -38.48
N VAL A 26 39.56 -45.75 -39.28
CA VAL A 26 39.39 -44.29 -39.24
C VAL A 26 37.99 -43.88 -39.71
N LEU A 27 37.47 -44.51 -40.76
CA LEU A 27 36.11 -44.24 -41.25
C LEU A 27 35.03 -44.78 -40.32
N ILE A 28 35.30 -45.90 -39.64
CA ILE A 28 34.40 -46.43 -38.59
C ILE A 28 34.34 -45.47 -37.40
N LEU A 29 35.48 -44.94 -36.94
CA LEU A 29 35.53 -43.94 -35.88
C LEU A 29 34.83 -42.64 -36.28
N GLN A 30 35.01 -42.17 -37.51
CA GLN A 30 34.30 -41.00 -38.02
C GLN A 30 32.77 -41.22 -37.97
N THR A 31 32.31 -42.39 -38.45
CA THR A 31 30.88 -42.72 -38.45
C THR A 31 30.31 -42.83 -37.03
N MET A 32 31.07 -43.43 -36.10
CA MET A 32 30.68 -43.48 -34.69
C MET A 32 30.64 -42.09 -34.06
N ASN A 33 31.62 -41.23 -34.36
CA ASN A 33 31.69 -39.88 -33.83
C ASN A 33 30.53 -39.02 -34.34
N ASP A 34 30.21 -39.08 -35.64
CA ASP A 34 29.07 -38.36 -36.22
C ASP A 34 27.75 -38.80 -35.56
N ARG A 35 27.59 -40.10 -35.29
CA ARG A 35 26.41 -40.62 -34.60
C ARG A 35 26.35 -40.19 -33.14
N LEU A 36 27.49 -40.21 -32.44
CA LEU A 36 27.60 -39.69 -31.07
C LEU A 36 27.28 -38.20 -31.00
N LEU A 37 27.76 -37.40 -31.95
CA LEU A 37 27.46 -35.97 -32.01
C LEU A 37 25.97 -35.72 -32.27
N GLU A 38 25.34 -36.51 -33.13
CA GLU A 38 23.92 -36.39 -33.40
C GLU A 38 23.05 -36.81 -32.21
N GLU A 39 23.43 -37.88 -31.50
CA GLU A 39 22.79 -38.31 -30.26
C GLU A 39 22.99 -37.29 -29.13
N ASN A 40 24.20 -36.74 -28.97
CA ASN A 40 24.47 -35.68 -28.00
C ASN A 40 23.65 -34.42 -28.31
N ARG A 41 23.54 -34.02 -29.58
CA ARG A 41 22.72 -32.87 -29.97
C ARG A 41 21.25 -33.07 -29.59
N LYS A 42 20.71 -34.27 -29.84
CA LYS A 42 19.33 -34.62 -29.45
C LYS A 42 19.15 -34.63 -27.93
N ALA A 43 20.08 -35.20 -27.19
CA ALA A 43 20.04 -35.21 -25.72
C ALA A 43 20.12 -33.79 -25.13
N GLN A 44 20.96 -32.92 -25.71
CA GLN A 44 21.03 -31.51 -25.32
C GLN A 44 19.75 -30.75 -25.63
N GLU A 45 19.11 -31.02 -26.78
CA GLU A 45 17.84 -30.41 -27.13
C GLU A 45 16.72 -30.84 -26.17
N GLU A 46 16.63 -32.13 -25.83
CA GLU A 46 15.66 -32.62 -24.84
C GLU A 46 15.90 -32.01 -23.45
N LEU A 47 17.16 -31.87 -23.03
CA LEU A 47 17.52 -31.22 -21.78
C LEU A 47 17.10 -29.75 -21.76
N LEU A 48 17.30 -29.02 -22.85
CA LEU A 48 16.89 -27.61 -22.97
C LEU A 48 15.37 -27.46 -22.95
N VAL A 49 14.63 -28.40 -23.55
CA VAL A 49 13.16 -28.41 -23.47
C VAL A 49 12.70 -28.60 -22.03
N LYS A 50 13.24 -29.60 -21.31
CA LYS A 50 12.90 -29.80 -19.89
C LYS A 50 13.27 -28.60 -19.02
N PHE A 51 14.45 -28.02 -19.25
CA PHE A 51 14.87 -26.82 -18.51
C PHE A 51 13.92 -25.65 -18.75
N ARG A 52 13.44 -25.47 -19.99
CA ARG A 52 12.45 -24.43 -20.32
C ARG A 52 11.12 -24.69 -19.61
N GLU A 53 10.63 -25.94 -19.61
CA GLU A 53 9.40 -26.34 -18.92
C GLU A 53 9.50 -26.10 -17.40
N GLU A 54 10.63 -26.48 -16.78
CA GLU A 54 10.89 -26.22 -15.36
C GLU A 54 10.95 -24.73 -15.05
N MET A 55 11.62 -23.95 -15.89
CA MET A 55 11.67 -22.49 -15.74
C MET A 55 10.29 -21.85 -15.86
N GLU A 56 9.45 -22.30 -16.78
CA GLU A 56 8.07 -21.82 -16.91
C GLU A 56 7.23 -22.20 -15.68
N GLY A 57 7.39 -23.42 -15.16
CA GLY A 57 6.76 -23.87 -13.93
C GLY A 57 7.16 -23.03 -12.71
N ILE A 58 8.46 -22.81 -12.50
CA ILE A 58 8.99 -21.97 -11.43
C ILE A 58 8.53 -20.53 -11.60
N SER A 59 8.58 -19.98 -12.82
CA SER A 59 8.14 -18.61 -13.07
C SER A 59 6.65 -18.42 -12.79
N SER A 60 5.80 -19.40 -13.08
CA SER A 60 4.38 -19.32 -12.76
C SER A 60 4.16 -19.35 -11.26
N GLN A 61 4.82 -20.26 -10.54
CA GLN A 61 4.74 -20.32 -9.08
C GLN A 61 5.22 -19.02 -8.43
N TRP A 62 6.35 -18.47 -8.89
CA TRP A 62 6.86 -17.18 -8.40
C TRP A 62 5.89 -16.03 -8.64
N LYS A 63 5.20 -16.01 -9.78
CA LYS A 63 4.19 -15.00 -10.07
C LYS A 63 3.01 -15.10 -9.10
N ASP A 64 2.55 -16.31 -8.83
CA ASP A 64 1.42 -16.54 -7.94
C ASP A 64 1.80 -16.23 -6.48
N ASP A 65 2.97 -16.67 -6.02
CA ASP A 65 3.52 -16.36 -4.69
C ASP A 65 3.72 -14.85 -4.49
N ALA A 66 4.26 -14.16 -5.50
CA ALA A 66 4.43 -12.71 -5.46
C ALA A 66 3.08 -11.98 -5.37
N LYS A 67 2.07 -12.47 -6.09
CA LYS A 67 0.71 -11.93 -6.02
C LYS A 67 0.09 -12.13 -4.65
N GLU A 68 0.15 -13.34 -4.11
CA GLU A 68 -0.39 -13.65 -2.78
C GLU A 68 0.29 -12.79 -1.71
N LYS A 69 1.62 -12.66 -1.76
CA LYS A 69 2.35 -11.85 -0.79
C LYS A 69 2.02 -10.36 -0.91
N ALA A 70 1.85 -9.85 -2.12
CA ALA A 70 1.39 -8.49 -2.35
C ALA A 70 -0.02 -8.26 -1.78
N GLU A 71 -0.95 -9.17 -2.03
CA GLU A 71 -2.32 -9.11 -1.49
C GLU A 71 -2.32 -9.14 0.05
N ASN A 72 -1.54 -10.02 0.65
CA ASN A 72 -1.40 -10.12 2.10
C ASN A 72 -0.84 -8.84 2.73
N VAL A 73 0.22 -8.27 2.14
CA VAL A 73 0.83 -7.01 2.62
C VAL A 73 -0.14 -5.84 2.45
N ILE A 74 -0.83 -5.74 1.31
CA ILE A 74 -1.83 -4.70 1.06
C ILE A 74 -2.99 -4.81 2.06
N ASN A 75 -3.51 -6.01 2.31
CA ASN A 75 -4.59 -6.24 3.26
C ASN A 75 -4.17 -5.91 4.70
N ALA A 76 -2.96 -6.32 5.12
CA ALA A 76 -2.43 -5.97 6.43
C ALA A 76 -2.25 -4.45 6.59
N THR A 77 -1.71 -3.79 5.56
CA THR A 77 -1.53 -2.33 5.56
C THR A 77 -2.87 -1.61 5.57
N LEU A 78 -3.86 -2.11 4.83
CA LEU A 78 -5.21 -1.55 4.80
C LEU A 78 -5.92 -1.70 6.14
N ALA A 79 -5.78 -2.86 6.80
CA ALA A 79 -6.33 -3.09 8.13
C ALA A 79 -5.70 -2.12 9.15
N ALA A 80 -4.37 -1.98 9.15
CA ALA A 80 -3.67 -1.02 10.00
C ALA A 80 -4.10 0.43 9.72
N SER A 81 -4.24 0.81 8.45
CA SER A 81 -4.72 2.14 8.05
C SER A 81 -6.14 2.43 8.57
N LYS A 82 -7.06 1.46 8.46
CA LYS A 82 -8.41 1.58 9.02
C LYS A 82 -8.41 1.77 10.53
N GLU A 83 -7.56 1.04 11.25
CA GLU A 83 -7.42 1.17 12.70
C GLU A 83 -6.92 2.57 13.09
N VAL A 84 -5.87 3.05 12.41
CA VAL A 84 -5.33 4.41 12.64
C VAL A 84 -6.37 5.47 12.34
N MET A 85 -7.11 5.34 11.23
CA MET A 85 -8.21 6.26 10.89
C MET A 85 -9.33 6.24 11.94
N ALA A 86 -9.73 5.07 12.42
CA ALA A 86 -10.75 4.96 13.47
C ALA A 86 -10.29 5.62 14.78
N LYS A 87 -9.02 5.45 15.14
CA LYS A 87 -8.43 6.10 16.31
C LYS A 87 -8.40 7.62 16.17
N LEU A 88 -7.91 8.12 15.03
CA LEU A 88 -7.81 9.55 14.74
C LEU A 88 -9.19 10.22 14.69
N LEU A 89 -10.18 9.57 14.08
CA LEU A 89 -11.56 10.05 14.07
C LEU A 89 -12.15 10.12 15.48
N ARG A 90 -11.91 9.11 16.32
CA ARG A 90 -12.41 9.10 17.70
C ARG A 90 -11.77 10.19 18.54
N GLU A 91 -10.47 10.41 18.38
CA GLU A 91 -9.72 11.46 19.05
C GLU A 91 -10.20 12.85 18.62
N SER A 92 -10.26 13.12 17.31
CA SER A 92 -10.77 14.38 16.76
C SER A 92 -12.23 14.66 17.12
N THR A 93 -13.08 13.64 17.13
CA THR A 93 -14.48 13.76 17.57
C THR A 93 -14.55 14.10 19.06
N SER A 94 -13.74 13.45 19.90
CA SER A 94 -13.69 13.73 21.33
C SER A 94 -13.22 15.15 21.62
N GLU A 95 -12.15 15.60 20.95
CA GLU A 95 -11.66 16.98 21.06
C GLU A 95 -12.71 17.99 20.62
N SER A 96 -13.38 17.74 19.50
CA SER A 96 -14.45 18.60 18.98
C SER A 96 -15.64 18.69 19.94
N VAL A 97 -16.06 17.56 20.51
CA VAL A 97 -17.13 17.50 21.52
C VAL A 97 -16.71 18.24 22.79
N GLN A 98 -15.46 18.12 23.22
CA GLN A 98 -14.94 18.83 24.39
C GLN A 98 -14.89 20.34 24.14
N ALA A 99 -14.42 20.77 22.97
CA ALA A 99 -14.42 22.17 22.56
C ALA A 99 -15.85 22.74 22.51
N MET A 100 -16.78 21.99 21.92
CA MET A 100 -18.19 22.38 21.88
C MET A 100 -18.81 22.45 23.28
N LYS A 101 -18.54 21.48 24.16
CA LYS A 101 -18.99 21.50 25.54
C LYS A 101 -18.44 22.71 26.30
N LYS A 102 -17.18 23.08 26.05
CA LYS A 102 -16.57 24.27 26.63
C LYS A 102 -17.29 25.54 26.16
N ILE A 103 -17.48 25.70 24.86
CA ILE A 103 -18.19 26.86 24.29
C ILE A 103 -19.62 26.97 24.85
N VAL A 104 -20.34 25.85 24.94
CA VAL A 104 -21.70 25.83 25.50
C VAL A 104 -21.70 26.18 26.98
N SER A 105 -20.73 25.67 27.75
CA SER A 105 -20.61 25.97 29.18
C SER A 105 -20.25 27.43 29.42
N ASP A 106 -19.30 27.98 28.65
CA ASP A 106 -18.89 29.38 28.72
C ASP A 106 -20.07 30.30 28.36
N SER A 107 -20.83 29.96 27.30
CA SER A 107 -22.04 30.70 26.92
C SER A 107 -23.14 30.65 27.99
N LEU A 108 -23.29 29.50 28.68
CA LEU A 108 -24.27 29.33 29.76
C LEU A 108 -23.87 30.12 31.01
N ILE A 109 -22.58 30.20 31.32
CA ILE A 109 -22.05 31.04 32.40
C ILE A 109 -22.26 32.52 32.07
N GLU A 110 -21.97 32.94 30.84
CA GLU A 110 -22.18 34.32 30.39
C GLU A 110 -23.67 34.72 30.46
N ALA A 111 -24.58 33.86 29.98
CA ALA A 111 -26.02 34.08 30.08
C ALA A 111 -26.49 34.17 31.53
N LYS A 112 -25.94 33.34 32.43
CA LYS A 112 -26.24 33.40 33.86
C LYS A 112 -25.73 34.70 34.50
N ASP A 113 -24.50 35.12 34.20
CA ASP A 113 -23.92 36.36 34.73
C ASP A 113 -24.72 37.59 34.26
N LEU A 114 -25.12 37.64 32.99
CA LEU A 114 -25.98 38.71 32.47
C LEU A 114 -27.34 38.74 33.18
N THR A 115 -27.93 37.58 33.46
CA THR A 115 -29.20 37.49 34.20
C THR A 115 -29.06 37.98 35.64
N GLU A 116 -27.99 37.58 36.33
CA GLU A 116 -27.71 38.04 37.70
C GLU A 116 -27.44 39.54 37.76
N ARG A 117 -26.67 40.09 36.80
CA ARG A 117 -26.45 41.54 36.69
C ARG A 117 -27.76 42.27 36.48
N THR A 118 -28.60 41.81 35.55
CA THR A 118 -29.92 42.40 35.29
C THR A 118 -30.77 42.43 36.55
N TRP A 119 -30.77 41.35 37.32
CA TRP A 119 -31.56 41.27 38.55
C TRP A 119 -31.05 42.24 39.65
N ARG A 120 -29.73 42.37 39.82
CA ARG A 120 -29.12 43.35 40.73
C ARG A 120 -29.43 44.79 40.31
N TYR A 121 -29.35 45.09 39.01
CA TYR A 121 -29.73 46.40 38.47
C TYR A 121 -31.21 46.70 38.71
N CYS A 122 -32.10 45.73 38.48
CA CYS A 122 -33.51 45.87 38.81
C CYS A 122 -33.69 46.19 40.31
N TRP A 123 -33.02 45.46 41.20
CA TRP A 123 -33.14 45.71 42.63
C TRP A 123 -32.69 47.12 43.03
N ILE A 124 -31.54 47.59 42.52
CA ILE A 124 -31.06 48.95 42.77
C ILE A 124 -32.02 50.00 42.19
N ALA A 125 -32.52 49.79 40.97
CA ALA A 125 -33.47 50.69 40.32
C ALA A 125 -34.79 50.80 41.13
N PHE A 126 -35.33 49.67 41.60
CA PHE A 126 -36.50 49.64 42.46
C PHE A 126 -36.28 50.40 43.78
N GLY A 127 -35.12 50.21 44.42
CA GLY A 127 -34.76 50.97 45.63
C GLY A 127 -34.74 52.47 45.39
N SER A 128 -34.12 52.92 44.29
CA SER A 128 -34.06 54.33 43.93
C SER A 128 -35.45 54.93 43.68
N MET A 129 -36.33 54.20 43.00
CA MET A 129 -37.71 54.62 42.71
C MET A 129 -38.50 54.82 44.01
N ILE A 130 -38.36 53.91 44.96
CA ILE A 130 -39.03 53.97 46.27
C ILE A 130 -38.53 55.19 47.07
N THR A 131 -37.22 55.47 47.07
CA THR A 131 -36.67 56.64 47.76
C THR A 131 -37.18 57.96 47.16
N LEU A 132 -37.30 58.05 45.84
CA LEU A 132 -37.77 59.26 45.17
C LEU A 132 -39.25 59.51 45.44
N LEU A 133 -40.09 58.47 45.43
CA LEU A 133 -41.49 58.55 45.85
C LEU A 133 -41.64 58.98 47.31
N GLY A 134 -40.82 58.43 48.21
CA GLY A 134 -40.80 58.83 49.63
C GLY A 134 -40.43 60.31 49.81
N CYS A 135 -39.40 60.80 49.12
CA CYS A 135 -39.02 62.21 49.16
C CYS A 135 -40.12 63.13 48.64
N CYS A 136 -40.78 62.77 47.51
CA CYS A 136 -41.92 63.54 47.00
C CYS A 136 -43.06 63.61 48.02
N PHE A 137 -43.35 62.51 48.72
CA PHE A 137 -44.39 62.47 49.74
C PHE A 137 -44.07 63.38 50.94
N PHE A 138 -42.81 63.36 51.40
CA PHE A 138 -42.34 64.25 52.47
C PHE A 138 -42.44 65.73 52.08
N ILE A 139 -42.08 66.09 50.86
CA ILE A 139 -42.17 67.48 50.36
C ILE A 139 -43.64 67.93 50.30
N LEU A 140 -44.57 67.07 49.84
CA LEU A 140 -45.99 67.40 49.80
C LEU A 140 -46.59 67.61 51.19
N ILE A 141 -46.19 66.81 52.18
CA ILE A 141 -46.61 67.01 53.58
C ILE A 141 -46.09 68.34 54.12
N PHE A 142 -44.83 68.69 53.84
CA PHE A 142 -44.23 69.93 54.33
C PHE A 142 -44.82 71.20 53.70
N ILE A 143 -45.28 71.13 52.44
CA ILE A 143 -45.97 72.25 51.76
C ILE A 143 -47.42 72.43 52.27
N THR A 144 -48.03 71.36 52.80
CA THR A 144 -49.43 71.37 53.26
C THR A 144 -49.59 71.78 54.72
N GLN A 145 -48.50 71.86 55.49
CA GLN A 145 -48.47 72.25 56.91
C GLN A 145 -48.13 73.73 57.08
#